data_AF-A0A6P9AUA5-F1
#
_entry.id   AF-A0A6P9AUA5-F1
#
_cell.length_a   1.000
_cell.length_b   1.000
_cell.length_c   1.000
_cell.angle_alpha   90.00
_cell.angle_beta   90.00
_cell.angle_gamma   90.00
#
_symmetry.space_group_name_H-M   'P 1'
#
loop_
_entity.id
_entity.type
_entity.pdbx_description
1 polymer ?
#
loop_
_entity_poly.entity_id
_entity_poly.type
_entity_poly.pdbx_seq_one_letter_code
_entity_poly.pdbx_strand_id
1 'polypeptide(L)'
;LPQGSAAHVEQLAFAYLSPLVLRKELETLLENEGAVFLSQPELVDNHPIIYWNLVWYFQRLGLCSGLPQLLLASKHVQTASQAPAPEGPFVNVRLLWDVLSSNPDSFPPLYILWRLHGQIPTRLQNWRKHNHPFSLSFLEAVINYLGLGEVHKAIVLFVEKVAGYANSGLLQRSVYREFLFLKIAALGRDRVDIAEFDKKYKSAFSKLASSMGKEPLRQQRAQPLTTKAIDCRKSFGANLEC
;
A
#
# COMPACT_ATOMS: atom_id res chain seq x y z
N LEU A 1 7.10 -13.73 32.54
CA LEU A 1 7.12 -12.56 31.64
C LEU A 1 5.68 -12.29 31.22
N PRO A 2 5.08 -11.15 31.57
CA PRO A 2 3.68 -10.91 31.26
C PRO A 2 3.52 -10.83 29.75
N GLN A 3 2.64 -11.68 29.22
CA GLN A 3 2.20 -11.66 27.83
C GLN A 3 1.53 -10.31 27.59
N GLY A 4 2.19 -9.43 26.84
CA GLY A 4 1.55 -8.20 26.38
C GLY A 4 0.29 -8.56 25.59
N SER A 5 -0.85 -7.96 25.94
CA SER A 5 -2.10 -8.25 25.24
C SER A 5 -1.91 -7.96 23.75
N ALA A 6 -2.37 -8.88 22.89
CA ALA A 6 -2.36 -8.64 21.46
C ALA A 6 -3.10 -7.32 21.18
N ALA A 7 -2.54 -6.46 20.34
CA ALA A 7 -3.24 -5.25 19.89
C ALA A 7 -4.58 -5.68 19.29
N HIS A 8 -5.68 -5.11 19.76
CA HIS A 8 -7.00 -5.38 19.21
C HIS A 8 -7.04 -4.88 17.76
N VAL A 9 -7.07 -5.80 16.80
CA VAL A 9 -7.19 -5.49 15.37
C VAL A 9 -8.63 -5.72 14.97
N GLU A 10 -9.37 -4.63 14.74
CA GLU A 10 -10.71 -4.68 14.17
C GLU A 10 -10.63 -4.52 12.66
N GLN A 11 -11.30 -5.41 11.91
CA GLN A 11 -11.35 -5.35 10.46
C GLN A 11 -12.74 -4.93 10.01
N LEU A 12 -12.83 -3.72 9.43
CA LEU A 12 -14.05 -3.16 8.89
C LEU A 12 -13.94 -3.00 7.37
N ALA A 13 -15.05 -3.17 6.66
CA ALA A 13 -15.13 -3.00 5.22
C ALA A 13 -16.23 -1.99 4.89
N PHE A 14 -15.86 -0.97 4.12
CA PHE A 14 -16.78 0.08 3.68
C PHE A 14 -16.81 0.14 2.15
N ALA A 15 -17.96 0.55 1.59
CA ALA A 15 -18.10 0.71 0.16
C ALA A 15 -17.16 1.82 -0.35
N TYR A 16 -16.43 1.53 -1.43
CA TYR A 16 -15.66 2.55 -2.13
C TYR A 16 -16.57 3.36 -3.04
N LEU A 17 -16.53 4.69 -2.92
CA LEU A 17 -17.29 5.61 -3.74
C LEU A 17 -16.40 6.18 -4.86
N SER A 18 -16.91 6.17 -6.08
CA SER A 18 -16.29 6.91 -7.18
C SER A 18 -16.29 8.42 -6.87
N PRO A 19 -15.38 9.22 -7.44
CA PRO A 19 -15.30 10.65 -7.12
C PRO A 19 -16.61 11.41 -7.36
N LEU A 20 -17.36 11.02 -8.40
CA LEU A 20 -18.65 11.65 -8.73
C LEU A 20 -19.75 11.29 -7.73
N VAL A 21 -19.79 10.03 -7.30
CA VAL A 21 -20.74 9.59 -6.28
C VAL A 21 -20.40 10.25 -4.95
N LEU A 22 -19.12 10.23 -4.54
CA LEU A 22 -18.69 10.89 -3.31
C LEU A 22 -19.03 12.37 -3.30
N ARG A 23 -18.82 13.07 -4.43
CA ARG A 23 -19.20 14.48 -4.57
C ARG A 23 -20.70 14.68 -4.32
N LYS A 24 -21.56 13.90 -4.97
CA LYS A 24 -23.01 13.99 -4.80
C LYS A 24 -23.44 13.71 -3.36
N GLU A 25 -22.91 12.64 -2.75
CA GLU A 25 -23.22 12.27 -1.37
C GLU A 25 -22.77 13.37 -0.39
N LEU A 26 -21.61 14.01 -0.65
CA LEU A 26 -21.12 15.12 0.14
C LEU A 26 -21.97 16.38 -0.02
N GLU A 27 -22.36 16.74 -1.25
CA GLU A 27 -23.27 17.86 -1.52
C GLU A 27 -24.61 17.66 -0.79
N THR A 28 -25.18 16.45 -0.87
CA THR A 28 -26.42 16.09 -0.15
C THR A 28 -26.25 16.18 1.37
N LEU A 29 -25.11 15.72 1.91
CA LEU A 29 -24.83 15.82 3.35
C LEU A 29 -24.76 17.28 3.80
N LEU A 30 -24.08 18.14 3.02
CA LEU A 30 -23.92 19.55 3.32
C LEU A 30 -25.24 20.32 3.24
N GLU A 31 -26.13 19.96 2.32
CA GLU A 31 -27.46 20.56 2.21
C GLU A 31 -28.34 20.24 3.43
N ASN A 32 -28.21 19.04 4.01
CA ASN A 32 -29.04 18.60 5.13
C ASN A 32 -28.47 18.95 6.51
N GLU A 33 -27.18 18.71 6.73
CA GLU A 33 -26.52 18.84 8.05
C GLU A 33 -25.67 20.13 8.17
N GLY A 34 -25.39 20.79 7.05
CA GLY A 34 -24.53 21.97 7.00
C GLY A 34 -23.02 21.67 7.05
N ALA A 35 -22.20 22.67 6.74
CA ALA A 35 -20.75 22.51 6.61
C ALA A 35 -20.03 22.20 7.92
N VAL A 36 -20.57 22.67 9.06
CA VAL A 36 -19.96 22.45 10.38
C VAL A 36 -19.94 20.96 10.74
N PHE A 37 -20.89 20.17 10.22
CA PHE A 37 -20.99 18.73 10.44
C PHE A 37 -19.73 17.97 10.00
N LEU A 38 -18.99 18.46 9.00
CA LEU A 38 -17.75 17.82 8.54
C LEU A 38 -16.62 17.81 9.58
N SER A 39 -16.74 18.61 10.64
CA SER A 39 -15.78 18.69 11.74
C SER A 39 -16.26 17.99 13.02
N GLN A 40 -17.36 17.24 12.95
CA GLN A 40 -17.99 16.59 14.09
C GLN A 40 -17.76 15.07 14.07
N PRO A 41 -17.58 14.41 15.22
CA PRO A 41 -17.39 12.96 15.30
C PRO A 41 -18.58 12.16 14.76
N GLU A 42 -19.78 12.74 14.75
CA GLU A 42 -21.00 12.18 14.19
C GLU A 42 -20.86 11.84 12.69
N LEU A 43 -19.95 12.50 11.96
CA LEU A 43 -19.62 12.12 10.59
C LEU A 43 -19.07 10.69 10.51
N VAL A 44 -18.21 10.30 11.45
CA VAL A 44 -17.64 8.94 11.55
C VAL A 44 -18.73 7.94 11.90
N ASP A 45 -19.59 8.33 12.83
CA ASP A 45 -20.58 7.45 13.47
C ASP A 45 -21.81 7.20 12.59
N ASN A 46 -22.29 8.22 11.89
CA ASN A 46 -23.55 8.19 11.16
C ASN A 46 -23.34 8.07 9.64
N HIS A 47 -22.21 8.54 9.12
CA HIS A 47 -21.88 8.49 7.69
C HIS A 47 -20.50 7.86 7.41
N PRO A 48 -20.22 6.65 7.93
CA PRO A 48 -18.90 6.04 7.87
C PRO A 48 -18.40 5.83 6.42
N ILE A 49 -19.30 5.55 5.47
CA ILE A 49 -18.93 5.39 4.06
C ILE A 49 -18.36 6.71 3.50
N ILE A 50 -19.02 7.85 3.76
CA ILE A 50 -18.54 9.17 3.31
C ILE A 50 -17.22 9.48 4.01
N TYR A 51 -17.16 9.33 5.33
CA TYR A 51 -15.98 9.59 6.14
C TYR A 51 -14.74 8.85 5.63
N TRP A 52 -14.80 7.51 5.50
CA TRP A 52 -13.64 6.71 5.10
C TRP A 52 -13.20 6.98 3.66
N ASN A 53 -14.14 7.32 2.76
CA ASN A 53 -13.79 7.75 1.41
C ASN A 53 -13.10 9.13 1.43
N LEU A 54 -13.55 10.08 2.25
CA LEU A 54 -12.89 11.38 2.40
C LEU A 54 -11.47 11.20 2.95
N VAL A 55 -11.28 10.44 4.03
CA VAL A 55 -9.95 10.11 4.57
C VAL A 55 -9.05 9.52 3.49
N TRP A 56 -9.57 8.57 2.69
CA TRP A 56 -8.83 7.96 1.59
C TRP A 56 -8.40 8.98 0.52
N TYR A 57 -9.32 9.80 0.00
CA TYR A 57 -8.99 10.77 -1.05
C TYR A 57 -8.05 11.86 -0.54
N PHE A 58 -8.29 12.41 0.66
CA PHE A 58 -7.43 13.45 1.22
C PHE A 58 -6.01 12.95 1.44
N GLN A 59 -5.86 11.74 2.00
CA GLN A 59 -4.54 11.11 2.16
C GLN A 59 -3.85 10.92 0.80
N ARG A 60 -4.58 10.44 -0.22
CA ARG A 60 -4.03 10.15 -1.55
C ARG A 60 -3.65 11.41 -2.34
N LEU A 61 -4.34 12.51 -2.10
CA LEU A 61 -4.11 13.81 -2.73
C LEU A 61 -3.13 14.69 -1.95
N GLY A 62 -2.69 14.25 -0.76
CA GLY A 62 -1.82 15.04 0.11
C GLY A 62 -2.50 16.30 0.65
N LEU A 63 -3.82 16.27 0.82
CA LEU A 63 -4.59 17.40 1.34
C LEU A 63 -4.54 17.41 2.87
N CYS A 64 -4.29 18.58 3.46
CA CYS A 64 -4.40 18.77 4.91
C CYS A 64 -5.85 18.51 5.36
N SER A 65 -6.03 17.68 6.39
CA SER A 65 -7.35 17.47 7.00
C SER A 65 -7.27 17.14 8.49
N GLY A 66 -8.29 17.58 9.23
CA GLY A 66 -8.55 17.12 10.60
C GLY A 66 -9.35 15.81 10.65
N LEU A 67 -9.75 15.24 9.50
CA LEU A 67 -10.63 14.07 9.43
C LEU A 67 -10.14 12.89 10.28
N PRO A 68 -8.86 12.47 10.23
CA PRO A 68 -8.41 11.34 11.04
C PRO A 68 -8.63 11.53 12.54
N GLN A 69 -8.61 12.77 13.04
CA GLN A 69 -8.77 13.06 14.47
C GLN A 69 -10.20 12.88 14.95
N LEU A 70 -11.19 12.99 14.05
CA LEU A 70 -12.61 12.77 14.39
C LEU A 70 -12.85 11.34 14.90
N LEU A 71 -12.05 10.37 14.43
CA LEU A 71 -12.10 8.98 14.88
C LEU A 71 -11.87 8.84 16.39
N LEU A 72 -11.03 9.71 16.98
CA LEU A 72 -10.73 9.63 18.43
C LEU A 72 -11.92 10.08 19.29
N ALA A 73 -12.74 10.98 18.76
CA ALA A 73 -13.95 11.47 19.41
C ALA A 73 -15.20 10.62 19.08
N SER A 74 -15.08 9.63 18.19
CA SER A 74 -16.16 8.71 17.81
C SER A 74 -16.54 7.79 18.97
N LYS A 75 -17.85 7.49 19.07
CA LYS A 75 -18.36 6.49 20.03
C LYS A 75 -17.74 5.10 19.86
N HIS A 76 -17.27 4.77 18.66
CA HIS A 76 -16.61 3.48 18.37
C HIS A 76 -15.25 3.33 19.08
N VAL A 77 -14.52 4.44 19.29
CA VAL A 77 -13.21 4.41 19.96
C VAL A 77 -13.33 4.69 21.45
N GLN A 78 -14.19 5.63 21.85
CA GLN A 78 -14.36 6.00 23.27
C GLN A 78 -14.83 4.83 24.14
N THR A 79 -15.65 3.93 23.59
CA THR A 79 -16.11 2.74 24.33
C THR A 79 -14.98 1.76 24.67
N ALA A 80 -13.86 1.81 23.93
CA ALA A 80 -12.72 0.89 24.10
C ALA A 80 -11.60 1.43 25.02
N SER A 81 -11.62 2.71 25.42
CA SER A 81 -10.47 3.37 26.06
C SER A 81 -10.78 3.82 27.50
N GLN A 82 -10.68 2.90 28.46
CA GLN A 82 -10.64 3.21 29.91
C GLN A 82 -9.21 3.20 30.49
N ALA A 83 -8.18 3.51 29.70
CA ALA A 83 -6.79 3.55 30.17
C ALA A 83 -6.14 4.93 29.93
N PRO A 84 -5.37 5.49 30.89
CA PRO A 84 -4.72 6.78 30.73
C PRO A 84 -3.53 6.68 29.74
N ALA A 85 -3.52 7.53 28.72
CA ALA A 85 -2.48 7.56 27.69
C ALA A 85 -1.30 8.49 28.07
N PRO A 86 -0.04 8.03 27.98
CA PRO A 86 1.10 8.93 27.90
C PRO A 86 1.21 9.47 26.47
N GLU A 87 1.26 10.80 26.34
CA GLU A 87 1.37 11.58 25.09
C GLU A 87 0.37 11.20 23.98
N GLY A 88 -0.87 11.69 24.12
CA GLY A 88 -1.84 11.95 23.05
C GLY A 88 -2.19 10.79 22.08
N PRO A 89 -3.45 10.35 21.96
CA PRO A 89 -3.80 9.42 20.90
C PRO A 89 -3.57 10.06 19.52
N PHE A 90 -2.69 9.46 18.71
CA PHE A 90 -2.45 9.88 17.32
C PHE A 90 -3.06 8.87 16.35
N VAL A 91 -3.84 9.35 15.39
CA VAL A 91 -4.35 8.51 14.28
C VAL A 91 -3.37 8.54 13.13
N ASN A 92 -2.94 7.36 12.67
CA ASN A 92 -2.08 7.21 11.51
C ASN A 92 -2.81 6.43 10.42
N VAL A 93 -2.90 7.02 9.22
CA VAL A 93 -3.51 6.39 8.05
C VAL A 93 -2.39 5.81 7.18
N ARG A 94 -2.40 4.49 6.99
CA ARG A 94 -1.43 3.78 6.15
C ARG A 94 -2.14 2.98 5.08
N LEU A 95 -1.52 2.86 3.91
CA LEU A 95 -2.00 1.94 2.89
C LEU A 95 -1.77 0.51 3.39
N LEU A 96 -2.75 -0.38 3.16
CA LEU A 96 -2.61 -1.81 3.49
C LEU A 96 -1.36 -2.44 2.85
N TRP A 97 -0.91 -1.88 1.74
CA TRP A 97 0.34 -2.28 1.08
C TRP A 97 1.57 -2.19 2.00
N ASP A 98 1.60 -1.19 2.90
CA ASP A 98 2.71 -0.90 3.80
C ASP A 98 2.49 -1.47 5.22
N VAL A 99 1.31 -2.05 5.46
CA VAL A 99 0.98 -2.69 6.73
C VAL A 99 1.47 -4.13 6.69
N LEU A 100 2.47 -4.42 7.52
CA LEU A 100 2.93 -5.79 7.74
C LEU A 100 1.87 -6.56 8.52
N SER A 101 1.31 -7.61 7.90
CA SER A 101 0.31 -8.46 8.52
C SER A 101 0.97 -9.60 9.26
N SER A 102 0.52 -9.90 10.48
CA SER A 102 0.95 -11.07 11.26
C SER A 102 0.53 -12.40 10.62
N ASN A 103 -0.26 -12.37 9.53
CA ASN A 103 -0.62 -13.56 8.78
C ASN A 103 0.65 -14.23 8.22
N PRO A 104 0.92 -15.50 8.55
CA PRO A 104 2.10 -16.23 8.08
C PRO A 104 2.17 -16.37 6.54
N ASP A 105 1.02 -16.28 5.86
CA ASP A 105 0.93 -16.34 4.40
C ASP A 105 1.16 -14.98 3.71
N SER A 106 1.28 -13.88 4.47
CA SER A 106 1.55 -12.56 3.91
C SER A 106 3.04 -12.26 3.97
N PHE A 107 3.65 -11.98 2.82
CA PHE A 107 5.06 -11.60 2.78
C PHE A 107 5.20 -10.07 2.76
N PRO A 108 6.20 -9.50 3.47
CA PRO A 108 6.48 -8.06 3.38
C PRO A 108 6.77 -7.63 1.93
N PRO A 109 6.47 -6.37 1.54
CA PRO A 109 6.90 -5.81 0.26
C PRO A 109 8.42 -5.88 0.09
N LEU A 110 8.91 -6.09 -1.14
CA LEU A 110 10.34 -6.22 -1.42
C LEU A 110 11.14 -5.00 -0.95
N TYR A 111 10.57 -3.79 -1.06
CA TYR A 111 11.22 -2.56 -0.62
C TYR A 111 11.41 -2.52 0.91
N ILE A 112 10.48 -3.10 1.68
CA ILE A 112 10.63 -3.24 3.14
C ILE A 112 11.73 -4.25 3.42
N LEU A 113 11.72 -5.41 2.76
CA LEU A 113 12.76 -6.43 2.92
C LEU A 113 14.16 -5.87 2.62
N TRP A 114 14.30 -5.08 1.55
CA TRP A 114 15.55 -4.38 1.22
C TRP A 114 16.04 -3.49 2.37
N ARG A 115 15.15 -2.66 2.94
CA ARG A 115 15.48 -1.81 4.10
C ARG A 115 15.85 -2.63 5.33
N LEU A 116 15.17 -3.76 5.58
CA LEU A 116 15.49 -4.66 6.69
C LEU A 116 16.90 -5.24 6.58
N HIS A 117 17.39 -5.47 5.36
CA HIS A 117 18.76 -5.92 5.12
C HIS A 117 19.78 -4.76 5.23
N GLY A 118 19.42 -3.52 4.88
CA GLY A 118 20.29 -2.34 4.84
C GLY A 118 20.60 -1.60 6.15
N GLN A 119 20.00 -2.02 7.29
CA GLN A 119 20.05 -1.42 8.65
C GLN A 119 19.01 -0.29 8.90
N ILE A 120 18.37 -0.35 10.10
CA ILE A 120 17.31 0.50 10.75
C ILE A 120 15.89 -0.15 10.78
N PRO A 121 15.08 -0.12 11.88
CA PRO A 121 15.34 -0.13 13.34
C PRO A 121 14.99 -1.50 14.01
N THR A 122 15.41 -1.69 15.27
CA THR A 122 15.20 -2.90 16.12
C THR A 122 13.76 -3.43 16.15
N ARG A 123 12.75 -2.55 16.01
CA ARG A 123 11.33 -2.91 16.05
C ARG A 123 10.88 -3.84 14.92
N LEU A 124 11.63 -3.89 13.81
CA LEU A 124 11.32 -4.74 12.66
C LEU A 124 12.21 -6.01 12.59
N GLN A 125 13.11 -6.25 13.55
CA GLN A 125 13.94 -7.46 13.56
C GLN A 125 13.11 -8.74 13.62
N ASN A 126 11.91 -8.69 14.21
CA ASN A 126 10.98 -9.81 14.24
C ASN A 126 10.59 -10.27 12.84
N TRP A 127 10.53 -9.35 11.86
CA TRP A 127 10.20 -9.65 10.46
C TRP A 127 11.33 -10.33 9.69
N ARG A 128 12.58 -10.21 10.14
CA ARG A 128 13.70 -10.99 9.56
C ARG A 128 13.53 -12.50 9.78
N LYS A 129 12.70 -12.90 10.75
CA LYS A 129 12.42 -14.31 11.07
C LYS A 129 11.13 -14.84 10.42
N HIS A 130 10.41 -14.03 9.64
CA HIS A 130 9.23 -14.51 8.92
C HIS A 130 9.65 -15.41 7.75
N ASN A 131 8.88 -16.48 7.51
CA ASN A 131 9.11 -17.47 6.46
C ASN A 131 8.81 -16.92 5.05
N HIS A 132 9.47 -15.83 4.64
CA HIS A 132 9.41 -15.33 3.27
C HIS A 132 10.53 -15.95 2.40
N PRO A 133 10.32 -16.13 1.08
CA PRO A 133 11.29 -16.79 0.23
C PRO A 133 12.43 -15.87 -0.24
N PHE A 134 12.31 -14.56 -0.04
CA PHE A 134 13.20 -13.56 -0.63
C PHE A 134 14.47 -13.33 0.20
N SER A 135 15.63 -13.73 -0.31
CA SER A 135 16.94 -13.44 0.29
C SER A 135 17.47 -12.07 -0.16
N LEU A 136 18.50 -11.55 0.53
CA LEU A 136 19.22 -10.37 0.08
C LEU A 136 19.78 -10.56 -1.35
N SER A 137 20.40 -11.71 -1.63
CA SER A 137 20.92 -12.04 -2.96
C SER A 137 19.85 -12.03 -4.06
N PHE A 138 18.61 -12.42 -3.73
CA PHE A 138 17.48 -12.31 -4.65
C PHE A 138 17.13 -10.84 -4.92
N LEU A 139 17.06 -10.01 -3.87
CA LEU A 139 16.76 -8.58 -4.02
C LEU A 139 17.84 -7.87 -4.86
N GLU A 140 19.11 -8.16 -4.60
CA GLU A 140 20.25 -7.64 -5.37
C GLU A 140 20.18 -8.06 -6.84
N ALA A 141 19.85 -9.33 -7.13
CA ALA A 141 19.68 -9.80 -8.50
C ALA A 141 18.54 -9.07 -9.23
N VAL A 142 17.40 -8.87 -8.56
CA VAL A 142 16.28 -8.08 -9.12
C VAL A 142 16.73 -6.64 -9.39
N ILE A 143 17.37 -5.97 -8.42
CA ILE A 143 17.86 -4.59 -8.58
C ILE A 143 18.85 -4.50 -9.74
N ASN A 144 19.76 -5.47 -9.89
CA ASN A 144 20.73 -5.51 -10.98
C ASN A 144 20.02 -5.58 -12.35
N TYR A 145 19.07 -6.50 -12.53
CA TYR A 145 18.27 -6.58 -13.76
C TYR A 145 17.49 -5.29 -14.04
N LEU A 146 16.91 -4.67 -13.00
CA LEU A 146 16.19 -3.39 -13.15
C LEU A 146 17.12 -2.21 -13.48
N GLY A 147 18.37 -2.26 -13.03
CA GLY A 147 19.43 -1.28 -13.32
C GLY A 147 19.92 -1.40 -14.77
N LEU A 148 20.15 -2.63 -15.24
CA LEU A 148 20.57 -2.92 -16.62
C LEU A 148 19.44 -2.79 -17.65
N GLY A 149 18.21 -2.51 -17.21
CA GLY A 149 17.03 -2.44 -18.09
C GLY A 149 16.51 -3.81 -18.56
N GLU A 150 17.04 -4.90 -18.01
CA GLU A 150 16.64 -6.28 -18.28
C GLU A 150 15.39 -6.68 -17.48
N VAL A 151 14.35 -5.84 -17.49
CA VAL A 151 13.15 -5.98 -16.65
C VAL A 151 12.45 -7.33 -16.85
N HIS A 152 12.52 -7.90 -18.05
CA HIS A 152 11.96 -9.22 -18.35
C HIS A 152 12.60 -10.35 -17.51
N LYS A 153 13.92 -10.30 -17.29
CA LYS A 153 14.62 -11.28 -16.44
C LYS A 153 14.21 -11.13 -14.98
N ALA A 154 14.02 -9.88 -14.51
CA ALA A 154 13.50 -9.62 -13.17
C ALA A 154 12.09 -10.20 -12.98
N ILE A 155 11.18 -10.01 -13.95
CA ILE A 155 9.82 -10.55 -13.89
C ILE A 155 9.85 -12.09 -13.84
N VAL A 156 10.63 -12.73 -14.71
CA VAL A 156 10.77 -14.20 -14.73
C VAL A 156 11.32 -14.71 -13.40
N LEU A 157 12.42 -14.13 -12.91
CA LEU A 157 13.02 -14.50 -11.63
C LEU A 157 12.01 -14.38 -10.47
N PHE A 158 11.22 -13.30 -10.45
CA PHE A 158 10.20 -13.12 -9.41
C PHE A 158 9.09 -14.16 -9.52
N VAL A 159 8.53 -14.34 -10.73
CA VAL A 159 7.44 -15.30 -10.99
C VAL A 159 7.86 -16.72 -10.60
N GLU A 160 9.05 -17.16 -11.00
CA GLU A 160 9.59 -18.48 -10.62
C GLU A 160 9.77 -18.62 -9.11
N LYS A 161 10.24 -17.55 -8.46
CA LYS A 161 10.45 -17.55 -7.00
C LYS A 161 9.15 -17.70 -6.22
N VAL A 162 8.05 -17.13 -6.72
CA VAL A 162 6.73 -17.17 -6.05
C VAL A 162 5.84 -18.32 -6.52
N ALA A 163 6.14 -18.96 -7.65
CA ALA A 163 5.34 -20.07 -8.19
C ALA A 163 5.17 -21.24 -7.19
N GLY A 164 6.16 -21.47 -6.33
CA GLY A 164 6.10 -22.48 -5.26
C GLY A 164 5.23 -22.10 -4.05
N TYR A 165 4.69 -20.88 -4.00
CA TYR A 165 3.97 -20.31 -2.86
C TYR A 165 2.53 -19.92 -3.22
N ALA A 166 1.93 -20.62 -4.18
CA ALA A 166 0.66 -20.26 -4.84
C ALA A 166 -0.57 -20.10 -3.92
N ASN A 167 -0.51 -20.54 -2.65
CA ASN A 167 -1.59 -20.38 -1.67
C ASN A 167 -1.35 -19.26 -0.65
N SER A 168 -0.21 -18.58 -0.71
CA SER A 168 0.15 -17.54 0.25
C SER A 168 -0.37 -16.18 -0.24
N GLY A 169 -0.82 -15.30 0.65
CA GLY A 169 -1.31 -13.93 0.40
C GLY A 169 -0.34 -12.97 -0.34
N LEU A 170 0.78 -13.48 -0.82
CA LEU A 170 1.68 -12.92 -1.83
C LEU A 170 0.98 -12.24 -3.01
N LEU A 171 -0.12 -12.82 -3.50
CA LEU A 171 -0.71 -12.47 -4.79
C LEU A 171 -1.70 -11.31 -4.76
N GLN A 172 -1.76 -10.54 -3.67
CA GLN A 172 -2.55 -9.30 -3.65
C GLN A 172 -1.78 -8.10 -4.19
N ARG A 173 -0.49 -8.27 -4.51
CA ARG A 173 0.42 -7.19 -4.86
C ARG A 173 0.88 -7.25 -6.31
N SER A 174 1.04 -6.10 -6.95
CA SER A 174 1.42 -6.00 -8.37
C SER A 174 2.94 -6.07 -8.48
N VAL A 175 3.46 -6.96 -9.33
CA VAL A 175 4.92 -7.09 -9.56
C VAL A 175 5.53 -5.76 -10.02
N TYR A 176 4.77 -5.00 -10.83
CA TYR A 176 5.16 -3.65 -11.24
C TYR A 176 5.47 -2.76 -10.02
N ARG A 177 4.61 -2.77 -9.00
CA ARG A 177 4.78 -1.94 -7.79
C ARG A 177 5.89 -2.45 -6.91
N GLU A 178 6.02 -3.77 -6.75
CA GLU A 178 7.15 -4.39 -6.04
C GLU A 178 8.49 -3.89 -6.61
N PHE A 179 8.64 -3.93 -7.93
CA PHE A 179 9.88 -3.53 -8.60
C PHE A 179 10.11 -2.02 -8.58
N LEU A 180 9.06 -1.22 -8.79
CA LEU A 180 9.19 0.23 -8.74
C LEU A 180 9.66 0.69 -7.36
N PHE A 181 9.02 0.21 -6.30
CA PHE A 181 9.35 0.61 -4.93
C PHE A 181 10.67 0.02 -4.47
N LEU A 182 11.01 -1.22 -4.86
CA LEU A 182 12.34 -1.77 -4.60
C LEU A 182 13.42 -0.91 -5.27
N LYS A 183 13.23 -0.52 -6.54
CA LYS A 183 14.17 0.34 -7.27
C LYS A 183 14.32 1.72 -6.62
N ILE A 184 13.22 2.33 -6.18
CA ILE A 184 13.23 3.61 -5.46
C ILE A 184 13.95 3.46 -4.10
N ALA A 185 13.65 2.41 -3.34
CA ALA A 185 14.29 2.18 -2.04
C ALA A 185 15.80 1.89 -2.16
N ALA A 186 16.24 1.24 -3.24
CA ALA A 186 17.64 0.92 -3.48
C ALA A 186 18.46 2.09 -4.05
N LEU A 187 17.88 2.87 -4.98
CA LEU A 187 18.62 3.92 -5.71
C LEU A 187 18.31 5.34 -5.23
N GLY A 188 17.23 5.54 -4.47
CA GLY A 188 16.70 6.85 -4.10
C GLY A 188 15.72 7.39 -5.14
N ARG A 189 14.68 8.11 -4.69
CA ARG A 189 13.59 8.61 -5.54
C ARG A 189 14.10 9.49 -6.68
N ASP A 190 15.07 10.36 -6.41
CA ASP A 190 15.58 11.36 -7.35
C ASP A 190 16.38 10.73 -8.50
N ARG A 191 16.91 9.52 -8.30
CA ARG A 191 17.70 8.80 -9.31
C ARG A 191 16.85 7.90 -10.21
N VAL A 192 15.58 7.71 -9.89
CA VAL A 192 14.68 6.80 -10.62
C VAL A 192 13.78 7.59 -11.57
N ASP A 193 14.04 7.47 -12.86
CA ASP A 193 13.08 7.89 -13.89
C ASP A 193 11.94 6.85 -13.97
N ILE A 194 10.78 7.25 -13.44
CA ILE A 194 9.57 6.41 -13.42
C ILE A 194 8.99 6.24 -14.83
N ALA A 195 9.06 7.27 -15.68
CA ALA A 195 8.52 7.19 -17.04
C ALA A 195 9.36 6.25 -17.91
N GLU A 196 10.69 6.28 -17.74
CA GLU A 196 11.57 5.31 -18.39
C GLU A 196 11.31 3.89 -17.86
N PHE A 197 11.13 3.74 -16.55
CA PHE A 197 10.77 2.45 -15.95
C PHE A 197 9.44 1.92 -16.50
N ASP A 198 8.40 2.74 -16.63
CA ASP A 198 7.11 2.36 -17.23
C ASP A 198 7.29 1.78 -18.62
N LYS A 199 8.07 2.46 -19.46
CA LYS A 199 8.34 2.05 -20.84
C LYS A 199 9.07 0.70 -20.87
N LYS A 200 10.13 0.56 -20.07
CA LYS A 200 10.92 -0.68 -19.97
C LYS A 200 10.06 -1.84 -19.44
N TYR A 201 9.25 -1.62 -18.41
CA TYR A 201 8.38 -2.64 -17.85
C TYR A 201 7.30 -3.07 -18.86
N LYS A 202 6.63 -2.12 -19.53
CA LYS A 202 5.63 -2.43 -20.57
C LYS A 202 6.25 -3.24 -21.71
N SER A 203 7.44 -2.86 -22.18
CA SER A 203 8.17 -3.60 -23.21
C SER A 203 8.53 -5.03 -22.76
N ALA A 204 9.01 -5.17 -21.52
CA ALA A 204 9.34 -6.47 -20.93
C ALA A 204 8.11 -7.38 -20.81
N PHE A 205 6.98 -6.83 -20.32
CA PHE A 205 5.73 -7.56 -20.24
C PHE A 205 5.25 -8.01 -21.63
N SER A 206 5.27 -7.13 -22.63
CA SER A 206 4.90 -7.50 -24.01
C SER A 206 5.78 -8.63 -24.56
N LYS A 207 7.10 -8.57 -24.34
CA LYS A 207 8.04 -9.62 -24.74
C LYS A 207 7.68 -10.97 -24.09
N LEU A 208 7.45 -10.97 -22.77
CA LEU A 208 7.09 -12.19 -22.03
C LEU A 208 5.71 -12.72 -22.40
N ALA A 209 4.73 -11.85 -22.58
CA ALA A 209 3.38 -12.22 -23.00
C ALA A 209 3.37 -12.93 -24.36
N SER A 210 4.29 -12.55 -25.26
CA SER A 210 4.49 -13.22 -26.54
C SER A 210 5.24 -14.55 -26.42
N SER A 211 6.17 -14.70 -25.47
CA SER A 211 7.01 -15.91 -25.36
C SER A 211 6.41 -17.02 -24.50
N MET A 212 5.74 -16.69 -23.38
CA MET A 212 5.21 -17.65 -22.40
C MET A 212 3.70 -17.53 -22.17
N GLY A 213 3.02 -16.65 -22.91
CA GLY A 213 1.59 -16.40 -22.78
C GLY A 213 1.24 -15.41 -21.67
N LYS A 214 0.00 -14.90 -21.72
CA LYS A 214 -0.49 -13.84 -20.81
C LYS A 214 -1.02 -14.37 -19.47
N GLU A 215 -1.55 -15.59 -19.45
CA GLU A 215 -2.17 -16.17 -18.26
C GLU A 215 -1.22 -16.36 -17.06
N PRO A 216 -0.01 -16.92 -17.19
CA PRO A 216 0.89 -17.03 -16.05
C PRO A 216 1.27 -15.66 -15.49
N LEU A 217 1.52 -14.68 -16.37
CA LEU A 217 1.81 -13.30 -15.96
C LEU A 217 0.60 -12.63 -15.27
N ARG A 218 -0.62 -12.99 -15.69
CA ARG A 218 -1.86 -12.47 -15.11
C ARG A 218 -2.14 -13.05 -13.74
N GLN A 219 -1.97 -14.36 -13.57
CA GLN A 219 -2.09 -15.04 -12.29
C GLN A 219 -1.15 -14.44 -11.24
N GLN A 220 0.04 -14.01 -11.69
CA GLN A 220 1.06 -13.39 -10.85
C GLN A 220 0.94 -11.86 -10.73
N ARG A 221 -0.13 -11.25 -11.27
CA ARG A 221 -0.38 -9.79 -11.27
C ARG A 221 0.81 -8.97 -11.81
N ALA A 222 1.48 -9.50 -12.83
CA ALA A 222 2.65 -8.90 -13.45
C ALA A 222 2.32 -7.86 -14.52
N GLN A 223 1.05 -7.49 -14.71
CA GLN A 223 0.65 -6.50 -15.70
C GLN A 223 1.25 -5.12 -15.40
N PRO A 224 1.60 -4.34 -16.44
CA PRO A 224 1.94 -2.94 -16.27
C PRO A 224 0.74 -2.13 -15.76
N LEU A 225 1.00 -0.91 -15.28
CA LEU A 225 -0.06 0.06 -15.02
C LEU A 225 -0.84 0.37 -16.31
N THR A 226 -2.14 0.61 -16.16
CA THR A 226 -2.99 1.12 -17.25
C THR A 226 -2.63 2.57 -17.57
N THR A 227 -2.94 3.04 -18.78
CA THR A 227 -2.73 4.45 -19.16
C THR A 227 -3.39 5.41 -18.17
N LYS A 228 -4.65 5.12 -17.79
CA LYS A 228 -5.37 5.90 -16.76
C LYS A 228 -4.61 5.94 -15.43
N ALA A 229 -4.04 4.82 -14.99
CA ALA A 229 -3.28 4.78 -13.74
C ALA A 229 -1.96 5.56 -13.83
N ILE A 230 -1.30 5.55 -14.99
CA ILE A 230 -0.11 6.37 -15.25
C ILE A 230 -0.47 7.86 -15.20
N ASP A 231 -1.56 8.26 -15.85
CA ASP A 231 -2.03 9.65 -15.86
C ASP A 231 -2.43 10.12 -14.45
N CYS A 232 -3.18 9.29 -13.71
CA CYS A 232 -3.48 9.58 -12.30
C CYS A 232 -2.22 9.79 -11.47
N ARG A 233 -1.17 8.97 -11.66
CA ARG A 233 0.09 9.15 -10.95
C ARG A 233 0.81 10.44 -11.36
N LYS A 234 0.74 10.85 -12.63
CA LYS A 234 1.32 12.12 -13.07
C LYS A 234 0.60 13.32 -12.45
N SER A 235 -0.72 13.26 -12.35
CA SER A 235 -1.52 14.35 -11.79
C SER A 235 -1.50 14.43 -10.27
N PHE A 236 -1.40 13.28 -9.57
CA PHE A 236 -1.61 13.20 -8.12
C PHE A 236 -0.48 12.50 -7.35
N GLY A 237 0.51 11.94 -8.03
CA GLY A 237 1.53 11.07 -7.43
C GLY A 237 2.76 11.81 -6.90
N ALA A 238 2.63 13.07 -6.47
CA ALA A 238 3.74 13.86 -5.94
C ALA A 238 4.46 13.15 -4.77
N ASN A 239 3.73 12.33 -4.00
CA ASN A 239 4.22 11.66 -2.80
C ASN A 239 4.27 10.13 -2.99
N LEU A 240 5.08 9.63 -3.94
CA LEU A 240 5.46 8.21 -3.92
C LEU A 240 6.52 7.99 -2.84
N GLU A 241 6.11 8.17 -1.59
CA GLU A 241 6.91 7.80 -0.44
C GLU A 241 6.76 6.28 -0.23
N CYS A 242 7.91 5.61 -0.13
CA CYS A 242 8.00 4.20 0.27
C CYS A 242 8.36 4.15 1.75
#